data_AF-A0A2P8CFJ6-F1
#
_entry.id   AF-A0A2P8CFJ6-F1
#
_cell.length_a   1.000
_cell.length_b   1.000
_cell.length_c   1.000
_cell.angle_alpha   90.00
_cell.angle_beta   90.00
_cell.angle_gamma   90.00
#
_symmetry.space_group_name_H-M   'P 1'
#
loop_
_entity.id
_entity.type
_entity.pdbx_description
1 polymer ?
#
loop_
_entity_poly.entity_id
_entity_poly.type
_entity_poly.pdbx_seq_one_letter_code
_entity_poly.pdbx_strand_id
1 'polypeptide(L)'
;MPYIIMSLLILGFNSIINDEKSAAFDLRKDLTHFSYSMNESDSMIIVANLSACSSRWHETNILTKKNNQILISTSAKGDFVEDDEKQLKSTFYHFAQNDSLNFENLFSYMEKKNVQGKKTKSNVFTIIFKQDTVTFYSYGLNDHLNNINYYIKIKRRIYPSVKMYQPLEIPPKPDEQKE
;
A
#
# COMPACT_ATOMS: atom_id res chain seq x y z
N MET A 1 47.91 0.34 -57.07
CA MET A 1 47.84 1.14 -55.82
C MET A 1 46.58 2.00 -55.86
N PRO A 2 45.84 2.19 -54.76
CA PRO A 2 45.27 1.19 -53.85
C PRO A 2 43.72 1.16 -53.90
N TYR A 3 43.16 0.06 -53.42
CA TYR A 3 41.73 -0.17 -53.18
C TYR A 3 41.30 0.52 -51.87
N ILE A 4 40.16 1.22 -51.86
CA ILE A 4 39.54 1.71 -50.62
C ILE A 4 38.49 0.68 -50.20
N ILE A 5 38.79 -0.04 -49.12
CA ILE A 5 37.89 -0.95 -48.43
C ILE A 5 36.98 -0.10 -47.54
N MET A 6 35.68 -0.08 -47.84
CA MET A 6 34.67 0.53 -46.98
C MET A 6 34.32 -0.46 -45.88
N SER A 7 34.98 -0.32 -44.73
CA SER A 7 34.74 -1.14 -43.54
C SER A 7 33.42 -0.75 -42.88
N LEU A 8 32.47 -1.69 -42.90
CA LEU A 8 31.19 -1.64 -42.20
C LEU A 8 31.42 -1.79 -40.69
N LEU A 9 31.15 -0.75 -39.91
CA LEU A 9 31.26 -0.75 -38.45
C LEU A 9 29.96 -1.35 -37.87
N ILE A 10 29.97 -2.65 -37.57
CA ILE A 10 28.92 -3.30 -36.80
C ILE A 10 29.19 -3.03 -35.32
N LEU A 11 28.56 -2.01 -34.76
CA LEU A 11 28.51 -1.80 -33.31
C LEU A 11 27.52 -2.81 -32.72
N GLY A 12 28.04 -3.92 -32.20
CA GLY A 12 27.29 -4.87 -31.39
C GLY A 12 26.92 -4.24 -30.05
N PHE A 13 25.63 -3.97 -29.85
CA PHE A 13 25.07 -3.67 -28.53
C PHE A 13 24.99 -4.97 -27.72
N ASN A 14 26.03 -5.27 -26.95
CA ASN A 14 25.92 -6.27 -25.89
C ASN A 14 25.18 -5.64 -24.70
N SER A 15 23.84 -5.68 -24.74
CA SER A 15 23.06 -5.48 -23.52
C SER A 15 23.31 -6.67 -22.61
N ILE A 16 24.19 -6.49 -21.62
CA ILE A 16 24.29 -7.37 -20.46
C ILE A 16 23.02 -7.13 -19.65
N ILE A 17 21.96 -7.87 -19.97
CA ILE A 17 20.85 -8.04 -19.03
C ILE A 17 21.39 -9.05 -18.02
N ASN A 18 21.93 -8.54 -16.92
CA ASN A 18 22.13 -9.35 -15.72
C ASN A 18 20.73 -9.78 -15.26
N ASP A 19 20.29 -10.93 -15.73
CA ASP A 19 19.19 -11.69 -15.14
C ASP A 19 19.74 -12.34 -13.86
N GLU A 20 20.05 -11.51 -12.86
CA GLU A 20 20.05 -12.02 -11.50
C GLU A 20 18.62 -12.46 -11.27
N LYS A 21 18.42 -13.78 -11.28
CA LYS A 21 17.16 -14.41 -10.99
C LYS A 21 16.75 -13.99 -9.57
N SER A 22 16.03 -12.87 -9.48
CA SER A 22 15.56 -12.29 -8.24
C SER A 22 14.87 -13.40 -7.46
N ALA A 23 15.26 -13.59 -6.20
CA ALA A 23 14.65 -14.60 -5.36
C ALA A 23 13.13 -14.43 -5.37
N ALA A 24 12.39 -15.53 -5.33
CA ALA A 24 10.93 -15.45 -5.30
C ALA A 24 10.48 -14.73 -4.03
N PHE A 25 9.62 -13.71 -4.17
CA PHE A 25 9.03 -12.97 -3.05
C PHE A 25 8.39 -13.92 -2.03
N ASP A 26 8.81 -13.81 -0.78
CA ASP A 26 8.30 -14.55 0.38
C ASP A 26 7.57 -13.58 1.31
N LEU A 27 6.25 -13.74 1.42
CA LEU A 27 5.40 -12.83 2.20
C LEU A 27 5.88 -12.66 3.65
N ARG A 28 6.47 -13.66 4.29
CA ARG A 28 6.84 -13.58 5.71
C ARG A 28 8.20 -12.95 5.94
N LYS A 29 9.05 -12.95 4.91
CA LYS A 29 10.41 -12.38 4.99
C LYS A 29 10.46 -10.99 4.40
N ASP A 30 9.70 -10.77 3.33
CA ASP A 30 9.88 -9.63 2.44
C ASP A 30 8.76 -8.60 2.55
N LEU A 31 7.71 -8.82 3.36
CA LEU A 31 6.57 -7.90 3.49
C LEU A 31 6.97 -6.48 3.89
N THR A 32 8.01 -6.32 4.70
CA THR A 32 8.47 -4.99 5.11
C THR A 32 9.36 -4.31 4.06
N HIS A 33 9.59 -4.95 2.92
CA HIS A 33 10.38 -4.44 1.79
C HIS A 33 9.77 -4.87 0.43
N PHE A 34 8.45 -5.10 0.39
CA PHE A 34 7.75 -5.70 -0.75
C PHE A 34 7.94 -4.92 -2.05
N SER A 35 8.09 -3.60 -1.97
CA SER A 35 8.23 -2.74 -3.13
C SER A 35 9.50 -3.06 -3.93
N TYR A 36 10.54 -3.53 -3.26
CA TYR A 36 11.80 -3.97 -3.86
C TYR A 36 11.78 -5.46 -4.16
N SER A 37 11.24 -6.28 -3.25
CA SER A 37 11.34 -7.74 -3.33
C SER A 37 10.30 -8.42 -4.22
N MET A 38 9.17 -7.77 -4.53
CA MET A 38 8.19 -8.31 -5.47
C MET A 38 8.76 -8.35 -6.89
N ASN A 39 8.56 -9.48 -7.59
CA ASN A 39 8.96 -9.62 -8.99
C ASN A 39 7.91 -9.01 -9.91
N GLU A 40 8.29 -8.71 -11.15
CA GLU A 40 7.37 -8.14 -12.14
C GLU A 40 6.10 -9.01 -12.29
N SER A 41 4.93 -8.36 -12.32
CA SER A 41 3.59 -8.98 -12.32
C SER A 41 3.16 -9.69 -11.03
N ASP A 42 4.02 -9.81 -10.00
CA ASP A 42 3.56 -10.25 -8.69
C ASP A 42 2.46 -9.30 -8.18
N SER A 43 1.45 -9.87 -7.52
CA SER A 43 0.34 -9.11 -6.94
C SER A 43 0.08 -9.54 -5.50
N MET A 44 -0.01 -8.56 -4.61
CA MET A 44 -0.30 -8.73 -3.19
C MET A 44 -1.59 -7.98 -2.85
N ILE A 45 -2.41 -8.56 -1.98
CA ILE A 45 -3.68 -7.97 -1.54
C ILE A 45 -3.54 -7.51 -0.09
N ILE A 46 -3.93 -6.26 0.19
CA ILE A 46 -4.05 -5.70 1.53
C ILE A 46 -5.55 -5.48 1.80
N VAL A 47 -6.12 -6.29 2.68
CA VAL A 47 -7.46 -6.09 3.22
C VAL A 47 -7.35 -5.30 4.52
N ALA A 48 -7.93 -4.10 4.54
CA ALA A 48 -7.96 -3.22 5.70
C ALA A 48 -9.36 -3.18 6.32
N ASN A 49 -9.45 -3.49 7.61
CA ASN A 49 -10.65 -3.25 8.40
C ASN A 49 -10.47 -1.95 9.18
N LEU A 50 -11.16 -0.92 8.70
CA LEU A 50 -11.11 0.44 9.23
C LEU A 50 -12.33 0.75 10.12
N SER A 51 -13.15 -0.26 10.39
CA SER A 51 -14.35 -0.15 11.23
C SER A 51 -13.95 0.19 12.66
N ALA A 52 -14.66 1.15 13.27
CA ALA A 52 -14.47 1.51 14.68
C ALA A 52 -15.82 1.87 15.32
N CYS A 53 -16.02 1.47 16.58
CA CYS A 53 -17.30 1.63 17.27
C CYS A 53 -18.46 1.04 16.44
N SER A 54 -19.48 1.84 16.10
CA SER A 54 -20.61 1.43 15.24
C SER A 54 -20.36 1.62 13.75
N SER A 55 -19.26 2.28 13.36
CA SER A 55 -18.96 2.54 11.95
C SER A 55 -18.36 1.32 11.26
N ARG A 56 -18.76 1.09 10.01
CA ARG A 56 -18.24 0.03 9.14
C ARG A 56 -17.44 0.64 8.01
N TRP A 57 -16.21 0.19 7.83
CA TRP A 57 -15.39 0.59 6.69
C TRP A 57 -14.35 -0.49 6.39
N HIS A 58 -14.35 -0.98 5.16
CA HIS A 58 -13.40 -1.99 4.69
C HIS A 58 -12.81 -1.56 3.35
N GLU A 59 -11.52 -1.83 3.16
CA GLU A 59 -10.85 -1.63 1.89
C GLU A 59 -10.09 -2.86 1.45
N THR A 60 -10.06 -3.07 0.14
CA THR A 60 -9.20 -4.04 -0.52
C THR A 60 -8.26 -3.28 -1.44
N ASN A 61 -6.96 -3.41 -1.21
CA ASN A 61 -5.94 -2.87 -2.07
C ASN A 61 -5.24 -4.01 -2.81
N ILE A 62 -5.13 -3.91 -4.12
CA ILE A 62 -4.34 -4.82 -4.94
C ILE A 62 -3.10 -4.05 -5.36
N LEU A 63 -1.93 -4.51 -4.92
CA LEU A 63 -0.63 -3.94 -5.24
C LEU A 63 0.05 -4.87 -6.23
N THR A 64 0.35 -4.38 -7.42
CA THR A 64 0.98 -5.15 -8.50
C THR A 64 2.30 -4.52 -8.89
N LYS A 65 3.37 -5.31 -8.96
CA LYS A 65 4.66 -4.84 -9.49
C LYS A 65 4.55 -4.68 -11.01
N LYS A 66 4.81 -3.46 -11.50
CA LYS A 66 4.79 -3.11 -12.92
C LYS A 66 5.90 -2.13 -13.25
N ASN A 67 6.76 -2.46 -14.22
CA ASN A 67 7.89 -1.65 -14.65
C ASN A 67 8.78 -1.19 -13.48
N ASN A 68 9.09 -2.12 -12.58
CA ASN A 68 9.83 -1.86 -11.32
C ASN A 68 9.14 -0.91 -10.32
N GLN A 69 7.89 -0.50 -10.56
CA GLN A 69 7.07 0.30 -9.66
C GLN A 69 5.92 -0.52 -9.09
N ILE A 70 5.23 -0.01 -8.07
CA ILE A 70 4.02 -0.64 -7.52
C ILE A 70 2.80 0.13 -8.04
N LEU A 71 1.94 -0.54 -8.79
CA LEU A 71 0.61 -0.04 -9.15
C LEU A 71 -0.37 -0.47 -8.05
N ILE A 72 -1.16 0.45 -7.53
CA ILE A 72 -2.19 0.18 -6.54
C ILE A 72 -3.59 0.44 -7.13
N SER A 73 -4.48 -0.54 -6.92
CA SER A 73 -5.93 -0.44 -7.16
C SER A 73 -6.65 -0.60 -5.82
N THR A 74 -7.73 0.15 -5.59
CA THR A 74 -8.45 0.12 -4.30
C THR A 74 -9.95 0.00 -4.52
N SER A 75 -10.57 -0.94 -3.82
CA SER A 75 -12.01 -0.99 -3.56
C SER A 75 -12.26 -0.59 -2.10
N ALA A 76 -13.27 0.25 -1.85
CA ALA A 76 -13.71 0.63 -0.53
C ALA A 76 -15.21 0.41 -0.37
N LYS A 77 -15.65 -0.01 0.81
CA LYS A 77 -17.06 -0.15 1.17
C LYS A 77 -17.32 0.30 2.62
N GLY A 78 -18.49 0.88 2.87
CA GLY A 78 -18.93 1.23 4.22
C GLY A 78 -19.39 2.68 4.38
N ASP A 79 -19.59 3.09 5.63
CA ASP A 79 -20.35 4.29 6.01
C ASP A 79 -19.72 5.62 5.55
N PHE A 80 -18.42 5.61 5.22
CA PHE A 80 -17.67 6.78 4.76
C PHE A 80 -17.47 6.82 3.24
N VAL A 81 -18.07 5.87 2.51
CA VAL A 81 -17.99 5.77 1.05
C VAL A 81 -19.28 6.34 0.48
N GLU A 82 -19.16 7.22 -0.53
CA GLU A 82 -20.32 7.92 -1.13
C GLU A 82 -21.35 6.94 -1.76
N ASP A 83 -20.88 5.75 -2.14
CA ASP A 83 -21.66 4.62 -2.65
C ASP A 83 -21.39 3.39 -1.75
N ASP A 84 -22.30 2.41 -1.71
CA ASP A 84 -22.12 1.16 -0.91
C ASP A 84 -20.77 0.47 -1.17
N GLU A 85 -20.25 0.60 -2.40
CA GLU A 85 -18.90 0.23 -2.81
C GLU A 85 -18.35 1.25 -3.82
N LYS A 86 -17.06 1.61 -3.70
CA LYS A 86 -16.36 2.50 -4.62
C LYS A 86 -15.03 1.91 -5.07
N GLN A 87 -14.85 1.83 -6.38
CA GLN A 87 -13.59 1.47 -7.01
C GLN A 87 -12.81 2.74 -7.36
N LEU A 88 -11.59 2.87 -6.85
CA LEU A 88 -10.71 3.99 -7.15
C LEU A 88 -9.86 3.70 -8.38
N LYS A 89 -9.59 4.75 -9.18
CA LYS A 89 -8.68 4.66 -10.32
C LYS A 89 -7.30 4.17 -9.85
N SER A 90 -6.72 3.20 -10.55
CA SER A 90 -5.37 2.72 -10.24
C SER A 90 -4.34 3.85 -10.38
N THR A 91 -3.35 3.86 -9.50
CA THR A 91 -2.26 4.84 -9.53
C THR A 91 -0.96 4.19 -9.06
N PHE A 92 0.18 4.82 -9.33
CA PHE A 92 1.47 4.34 -8.81
C PHE A 92 1.63 4.73 -7.34
N TYR A 93 1.97 3.73 -6.52
CA TYR A 93 2.39 3.92 -5.14
C TYR A 93 3.84 4.39 -5.13
N HIS A 94 4.02 5.67 -4.85
CA HIS A 94 5.32 6.31 -4.70
C HIS A 94 5.62 6.56 -3.23
N PHE A 95 6.82 6.19 -2.80
CA PHE A 95 7.37 6.55 -1.49
C PHE A 95 8.88 6.77 -1.63
N ALA A 96 9.47 7.58 -0.76
CA ALA A 96 10.91 7.78 -0.71
C ALA A 96 11.55 6.80 0.27
N GLN A 97 12.81 6.44 0.05
CA GLN A 97 13.51 5.45 0.91
C GLN A 97 13.65 5.92 2.38
N ASN A 98 13.59 7.23 2.63
CA ASN A 98 13.57 7.83 3.96
C ASN A 98 12.15 8.25 4.42
N ASP A 99 11.12 7.92 3.65
CA ASP A 99 9.74 8.26 3.96
C ASP A 99 9.20 7.31 5.02
N SER A 100 8.93 7.84 6.21
CA SER A 100 8.42 7.02 7.31
C SER A 100 6.91 6.80 7.26
N LEU A 101 6.17 7.34 6.28
CA LEU A 101 4.72 7.23 6.14
C LEU A 101 4.35 6.43 4.88
N ASN A 102 4.46 5.11 5.00
CA ASN A 102 4.35 4.16 3.89
C ASN A 102 3.83 2.80 4.41
N PHE A 103 3.43 1.87 3.53
CA PHE A 103 2.90 0.56 3.93
C PHE A 103 3.95 -0.36 4.58
N GLU A 104 5.18 -0.36 4.10
CA GLU A 104 6.28 -1.18 4.62
C GLU A 104 6.60 -0.81 6.08
N ASN A 105 6.62 0.48 6.40
CA ASN A 105 6.79 1.00 7.75
C ASN A 105 5.61 0.64 8.66
N LEU A 106 4.37 0.72 8.15
CA LEU A 106 3.19 0.24 8.87
C LEU A 106 3.34 -1.24 9.22
N PHE A 107 3.70 -2.10 8.26
CA PHE A 107 3.86 -3.53 8.51
C PHE A 107 5.03 -3.83 9.42
N SER A 108 6.16 -3.14 9.30
CA SER A 108 7.30 -3.28 10.21
C SER A 108 6.93 -2.93 11.65
N TYR A 109 6.14 -1.87 11.84
CA TYR A 109 5.60 -1.51 13.15
C TYR A 109 4.66 -2.59 13.69
N MET A 110 3.74 -3.07 12.86
CA MET A 110 2.77 -4.09 13.25
C MET A 110 3.46 -5.42 13.58
N GLU A 111 4.48 -5.86 12.82
CA GLU A 111 5.26 -7.07 13.13
C GLU A 111 5.90 -7.01 14.51
N LYS A 112 6.50 -5.86 14.88
CA LYS A 112 7.10 -5.66 16.21
C LYS A 112 6.08 -5.70 17.34
N LYS A 113 4.87 -5.17 17.09
CA LYS A 113 3.79 -5.09 18.09
C LYS A 113 2.90 -6.33 18.16
N ASN A 114 2.79 -7.10 17.09
CA ASN A 114 1.92 -8.28 17.00
C ASN A 114 2.45 -9.48 17.82
N VAL A 115 3.51 -9.26 18.60
CA VAL A 115 4.13 -10.24 19.50
C VAL A 115 3.51 -10.12 20.89
N GLN A 116 2.75 -11.15 21.26
CA GLN A 116 2.29 -11.55 22.62
C GLN A 116 0.85 -11.19 23.06
N GLY A 117 -0.02 -12.21 22.98
CA GLY A 117 -0.89 -12.62 24.08
C GLY A 117 -2.20 -11.88 24.32
N LYS A 118 -2.43 -10.70 23.72
CA LYS A 118 -3.68 -9.93 23.92
C LYS A 118 -4.24 -9.39 22.62
N LYS A 119 -4.65 -10.31 21.74
CA LYS A 119 -5.30 -9.97 20.47
C LYS A 119 -6.70 -9.43 20.75
N THR A 120 -7.07 -8.29 20.18
CA THR A 120 -8.49 -7.98 19.99
C THR A 120 -9.09 -9.02 19.03
N LYS A 121 -10.41 -9.28 19.12
CA LYS A 121 -11.08 -10.28 18.27
C LYS A 121 -11.12 -9.90 16.78
N SER A 122 -10.67 -8.71 16.40
CA SER A 122 -10.77 -8.20 15.03
C SER A 122 -9.39 -7.88 14.48
N ASN A 123 -9.09 -8.42 13.30
CA ASN A 123 -7.92 -8.08 12.50
C ASN A 123 -8.05 -6.64 11.97
N VAL A 124 -6.94 -5.92 11.94
CA VAL A 124 -6.85 -4.59 11.33
C VAL A 124 -6.43 -4.71 9.87
N PHE A 125 -5.45 -5.57 9.60
CA PHE A 125 -4.95 -5.81 8.25
C PHE A 125 -4.77 -7.31 8.02
N THR A 126 -5.14 -7.75 6.83
CA THR A 126 -4.82 -9.08 6.31
C THR A 126 -4.12 -8.92 4.97
N ILE A 127 -2.91 -9.46 4.88
CA ILE A 127 -2.06 -9.40 3.70
C ILE A 127 -2.01 -10.77 3.07
N ILE A 128 -2.30 -10.85 1.78
CA ILE A 128 -2.42 -12.09 1.04
C ILE A 128 -1.49 -12.03 -0.17
N PHE A 129 -0.66 -13.05 -0.33
CA PHE A 129 0.16 -13.24 -1.51
C PHE A 129 0.13 -14.71 -1.92
N LYS A 130 -0.35 -15.01 -3.13
CA LYS A 130 -0.59 -16.37 -3.60
C LYS A 130 -1.45 -17.16 -2.58
N GLN A 131 -0.87 -18.17 -1.93
CA GLN A 131 -1.54 -19.03 -0.96
C GLN A 131 -1.16 -18.70 0.49
N ASP A 132 -0.27 -17.73 0.72
CA ASP A 132 0.15 -17.34 2.07
C ASP A 132 -0.62 -16.11 2.57
N THR A 133 -0.77 -16.02 3.89
CA THR A 133 -1.52 -14.94 4.54
C THR A 133 -0.85 -14.54 5.85
N VAL A 134 -0.70 -13.23 6.04
CA VAL A 134 -0.25 -12.59 7.29
C VAL A 134 -1.37 -11.71 7.81
N THR A 135 -1.74 -11.86 9.08
CA THR A 135 -2.80 -11.08 9.71
C THR A 135 -2.26 -10.31 10.91
N PHE A 136 -2.60 -9.02 10.94
CA PHE A 136 -2.23 -8.10 12.01
C PHE A 136 -3.46 -7.72 12.83
N TYR A 137 -3.27 -7.71 14.15
CA TYR A 137 -4.28 -7.36 15.14
C TYR A 137 -3.86 -6.09 15.88
N SER A 138 -4.83 -5.38 16.46
CA SER A 138 -4.59 -4.24 17.34
C SER A 138 -4.62 -4.63 18.81
N TYR A 139 -3.98 -3.83 19.66
CA TYR A 139 -4.08 -3.91 21.11
C TYR A 139 -5.04 -2.86 21.68
N GLY A 140 -6.32 -3.20 21.74
CA GLY A 140 -7.38 -2.30 22.23
C GLY A 140 -7.73 -1.17 21.26
N LEU A 141 -8.69 -0.32 21.65
CA LEU A 141 -9.26 0.70 20.76
C LEU A 141 -8.26 1.78 20.36
N ASN A 142 -7.41 2.24 21.28
CA ASN A 142 -6.44 3.29 20.99
C ASN A 142 -5.41 2.85 19.93
N ASP A 143 -4.87 1.64 20.05
CA ASP A 143 -3.94 1.10 19.05
C ASP A 143 -4.63 0.91 17.69
N HIS A 144 -5.88 0.41 17.70
CA HIS A 144 -6.72 0.28 16.50
C HIS A 144 -6.90 1.61 15.75
N LEU A 145 -7.31 2.66 16.46
CA LEU A 145 -7.51 3.99 15.89
C LEU A 145 -6.20 4.61 15.39
N ASN A 146 -5.08 4.37 16.09
CA ASN A 146 -3.77 4.84 15.63
C ASN A 146 -3.33 4.16 14.32
N ASN A 147 -3.56 2.85 14.20
CA ASN A 147 -3.25 2.10 12.98
C ASN A 147 -4.14 2.55 11.80
N ILE A 148 -5.44 2.79 12.04
CA ILE A 148 -6.36 3.36 11.05
C ILE A 148 -5.88 4.75 10.62
N ASN A 149 -5.55 5.63 11.56
CA ASN A 149 -5.11 7.00 11.25
C ASN A 149 -3.82 6.99 10.40
N TYR A 150 -2.87 6.11 10.74
CA TYR A 150 -1.64 5.96 9.96
C TYR A 150 -1.94 5.46 8.53
N TYR A 151 -2.80 4.46 8.40
CA TYR A 151 -3.27 3.97 7.09
C TYR A 151 -3.94 5.07 6.27
N ILE A 152 -4.88 5.83 6.84
CA ILE A 152 -5.56 6.93 6.14
C ILE A 152 -4.57 7.99 5.65
N LYS A 153 -3.51 8.28 6.42
CA LYS A 153 -2.45 9.19 6.00
C LYS A 153 -1.67 8.67 4.77
N ILE A 154 -1.42 7.36 4.68
CA ILE A 154 -0.85 6.75 3.46
C ILE A 154 -1.83 6.93 2.30
N LYS A 155 -3.11 6.58 2.49
CA LYS A 155 -4.13 6.68 1.45
C LYS A 155 -4.34 8.09 0.94
N ARG A 156 -4.25 9.10 1.81
CA ARG A 156 -4.30 10.52 1.42
C ARG A 156 -3.18 10.92 0.47
N ARG A 157 -1.99 10.36 0.61
CA ARG A 157 -0.87 10.61 -0.32
C ARG A 157 -1.09 9.94 -1.67
N ILE A 158 -1.62 8.71 -1.65
CA ILE A 158 -1.91 7.94 -2.86
C ILE A 158 -3.10 8.56 -3.64
N TYR A 159 -4.10 9.04 -2.90
CA TYR A 159 -5.38 9.54 -3.42
C TYR A 159 -5.73 10.93 -2.85
N PRO A 160 -4.96 11.99 -3.19
CA PRO A 160 -5.12 13.32 -2.57
C PRO A 160 -6.45 14.01 -2.89
N SER A 161 -7.11 13.64 -3.98
CA SER A 161 -8.42 14.19 -4.37
C SER A 161 -9.62 13.39 -3.87
N VAL A 162 -9.41 12.25 -3.20
CA VAL A 162 -10.52 11.40 -2.74
C VAL A 162 -10.96 11.86 -1.36
N LYS A 163 -12.22 12.34 -1.29
CA LYS A 163 -12.81 12.99 -0.11
C LYS A 163 -12.77 12.14 1.16
N MET A 164 -13.02 10.83 1.07
CA MET A 164 -13.06 9.93 2.25
C MET A 164 -11.72 9.80 3.00
N TYR A 165 -10.60 10.18 2.37
CA TYR A 165 -9.28 10.20 3.02
C TYR A 165 -8.87 11.58 3.55
N GLN A 166 -9.65 12.61 3.24
CA GLN A 166 -9.40 13.97 3.70
C GLN A 166 -9.92 14.15 5.13
N PRO A 167 -9.32 15.07 5.91
CA PRO A 167 -9.90 15.49 7.18
C PRO A 167 -11.35 15.94 6.99
N LEU A 168 -12.22 15.59 7.93
CA LEU A 168 -13.58 16.13 7.94
C LEU A 168 -13.49 17.65 8.16
N GLU A 169 -14.14 18.40 7.27
CA GLU A 169 -14.36 19.82 7.48
C GLU A 169 -15.46 19.97 8.54
N ILE A 170 -15.08 20.51 9.71
CA ILE A 170 -16.05 20.83 10.75
C ILE A 170 -16.63 22.21 10.38
N PRO A 171 -17.94 22.31 10.08
CA PRO A 171 -18.53 23.63 9.84
C PRO A 171 -18.32 24.50 11.08
N PRO A 172 -18.10 25.82 10.90
CA PRO A 172 -17.99 26.73 12.04
C PRO A 172 -19.21 26.56 12.93
N LYS A 173 -19.00 26.57 14.26
CA LYS A 173 -20.10 26.54 15.23
C LYS A 173 -21.07 27.66 14.85
N PRO A 174 -22.38 27.41 14.70
CA PRO A 174 -23.34 28.49 14.48
C PRO A 174 -23.10 29.55 15.55
N ASP A 175 -22.96 30.81 15.14
CA ASP A 175 -22.85 31.91 16.10
C ASP A 175 -23.98 31.74 17.11
N GLU A 176 -23.62 31.63 18.39
CA GLU A 176 -24.58 31.72 19.47
C GLU A 176 -25.21 33.11 19.31
N GLN A 177 -26.36 33.16 18.64
CA GLN A 177 -27.19 34.35 18.57
C GLN A 177 -27.50 34.68 20.02
N LYS A 178 -26.78 35.67 20.54
CA LYS A 178 -27.09 36.31 21.82
C LYS A 178 -28.42 37.01 21.61
N GLU A 179 -29.51 36.32 21.94
CA GLU A 179 -30.76 36.96 22.36
C GLU A 179 -30.53 37.71 23.67
#